data_AF-A0A9X8VHK3-F1
#
_entry.id   AF-A0A9X8VHK3-F1
#
_cell.length_a   1.000
_cell.length_b   1.000
_cell.length_c   1.000
_cell.angle_alpha   90.00
_cell.angle_beta   90.00
_cell.angle_gamma   90.00
#
_symmetry.space_group_name_H-M   'P 1'
#
loop_
_entity.id
_entity.type
_entity.pdbx_description
1 polymer ?
#
loop_
_entity_poly.entity_id
_entity_poly.type
_entity_poly.pdbx_seq_one_letter_code
_entity_poly.pdbx_strand_id
1 'polypeptide(L)' 'MNFHLPLLMPLAFTSALLSGCTVVPGSHLPTSGKAIVVQQDDDFDLNSQVQVYRMSPMLLQKMRRV' A
#
# COMPACT_ATOMS: atom_id res chain seq x y z
N MET A 1 0.81 -17.96 -47.96
CA MET A 1 0.31 -17.88 -46.57
C MET A 1 1.52 -17.77 -45.65
N ASN A 2 1.68 -16.64 -44.94
CA ASN A 2 2.43 -16.42 -43.68
C ASN A 2 3.04 -15.01 -43.60
N PHE A 3 2.16 -14.00 -43.55
CA PHE A 3 2.53 -12.61 -43.24
C PHE A 3 2.65 -12.35 -41.71
N HIS A 4 2.59 -13.41 -40.90
CA HIS A 4 2.44 -13.34 -39.43
C HIS A 4 3.79 -13.33 -38.67
N LEU A 5 4.88 -13.78 -39.32
CA LEU A 5 6.19 -13.93 -38.69
C LEU A 5 6.95 -12.62 -38.42
N PRO A 6 6.94 -11.59 -39.30
CA PRO A 6 7.74 -10.37 -39.07
C PRO A 6 7.13 -9.45 -38.00
N LEU A 7 5.83 -9.57 -37.71
CA LEU A 7 5.15 -8.77 -36.68
C LEU A 7 5.37 -9.32 -35.26
N LEU A 8 5.74 -10.60 -35.14
CA LEU A 8 5.85 -11.29 -33.86
C LEU A 8 7.11 -10.89 -33.07
N MET A 9 8.19 -10.55 -33.78
CA MET A 9 9.45 -10.04 -33.21
C MET A 9 9.30 -8.72 -32.42
N PRO A 10 8.72 -7.64 -32.98
CA PRO A 10 8.55 -6.38 -32.23
C PRO A 10 7.53 -6.51 -31.08
N LEU A 11 6.52 -7.36 -31.22
CA LEU A 11 5.54 -7.66 -30.16
C LEU A 11 6.18 -8.36 -28.95
N ALA A 12 7.03 -9.36 -29.19
CA ALA A 12 7.76 -10.04 -28.12
C ALA A 12 8.78 -9.13 -27.43
N PHE A 13 9.42 -8.23 -28.18
CA PHE A 13 10.36 -7.27 -27.62
C PHE A 13 9.67 -6.26 -26.70
N THR A 14 8.56 -5.66 -27.16
CA THR A 14 7.80 -4.68 -26.38
C THR A 14 7.18 -5.29 -25.11
N SER A 15 6.67 -6.53 -25.17
CA SER A 15 6.11 -7.19 -23.98
C SER A 15 7.17 -7.54 -22.93
N ALA A 16 8.40 -7.87 -23.35
CA ALA A 16 9.53 -8.09 -22.44
C ALA A 16 10.01 -6.79 -21.77
N LEU A 17 9.92 -5.65 -22.46
CA LEU A 17 10.20 -4.34 -21.87
C LEU A 17 9.11 -3.90 -20.88
N LEU A 18 7.83 -4.15 -21.20
CA LEU A 18 6.70 -3.81 -20.33
C LEU A 18 6.61 -4.70 -19.07
N SER A 19 7.07 -5.95 -19.15
CA SER A 19 7.10 -6.85 -17.99
C SER A 19 8.11 -6.39 -16.93
N GLY A 20 9.21 -5.73 -17.33
CA GLY A 20 10.16 -5.13 -16.39
C GLY A 20 9.56 -4.09 -15.43
N CYS A 21 8.47 -3.43 -15.83
CA CYS A 21 7.77 -2.43 -15.02
C CYS A 21 6.62 -3.01 -14.16
N THR A 22 6.25 -4.28 -14.34
CA THR A 22 5.01 -4.85 -13.77
C THR A 22 5.15 -6.24 -13.12
N VAL A 23 6.28 -6.94 -13.33
CA VAL A 23 6.49 -8.32 -12.84
C VAL A 23 6.56 -8.45 -11.32
N VAL A 24 6.91 -7.37 -10.60
CA VAL A 24 6.79 -7.35 -9.14
C VAL A 24 5.68 -6.37 -8.76
N PRO A 25 4.43 -6.84 -8.60
CA PRO A 25 3.36 -6.00 -8.07
C PRO A 25 3.60 -5.90 -6.56
N GLY A 26 4.32 -4.85 -6.17
CA GLY A 26 4.42 -4.46 -4.78
C GLY A 26 4.15 -2.97 -4.69
N SER A 27 2.97 -2.57 -4.22
CA SER A 27 2.69 -1.20 -3.78
C SER A 27 3.47 -0.84 -2.51
N HIS A 28 4.65 -1.41 -2.33
CA HIS A 28 5.55 -1.06 -1.26
C HIS A 28 6.34 0.15 -1.75
N LEU A 29 6.14 1.28 -1.08
CA LEU A 29 6.90 2.51 -1.32
C LEU A 29 8.07 2.52 -0.31
N PRO A 30 9.25 1.98 -0.66
CA PRO A 30 10.35 1.98 0.29
C PRO A 30 10.80 3.41 0.56
N THR A 31 11.00 3.71 1.83
CA THR A 31 11.72 4.91 2.29
C THR A 31 13.24 4.74 2.22
N SER A 32 13.72 3.53 1.90
CA SER A 32 15.13 3.22 1.68
C SER A 32 15.72 4.11 0.57
N GLY A 33 16.80 4.83 0.90
CA GLY A 33 17.47 5.76 -0.02
C GLY A 33 16.77 7.12 -0.22
N LYS A 34 15.67 7.40 0.49
CA LYS A 34 15.07 8.74 0.52
C LYS A 34 15.54 9.52 1.75
N ALA A 35 15.48 10.85 1.67
CA ALA A 35 15.69 11.70 2.85
C ALA A 35 14.55 11.49 3.85
N ILE A 36 14.88 11.02 5.05
CA ILE A 36 13.92 10.85 6.16
C ILE A 36 13.82 12.20 6.88
N VAL A 37 12.63 12.79 6.91
CA VAL A 37 12.34 14.01 7.68
C VAL A 37 11.70 13.58 8.99
N VAL A 38 12.47 13.65 10.08
CA VAL A 38 11.99 13.30 11.42
C VAL A 38 11.22 14.50 11.98
N GLN A 39 9.92 14.30 12.18
CA GLN A 39 9.01 15.19 12.89
C GLN A 39 9.11 14.92 14.40
N GLN A 40 8.68 15.88 15.22
CA GLN A 40 8.81 15.80 16.69
C GLN A 40 8.03 14.62 17.31
N ASP A 41 7.08 14.06 16.56
CA ASP A 41 6.22 12.95 16.96
C ASP A 41 6.59 11.61 16.26
N ASP A 42 7.81 11.47 15.71
CA ASP A 42 8.21 10.22 15.04
C ASP A 42 8.23 8.99 15.97
N ASP A 43 8.38 9.20 17.28
CA ASP A 43 8.29 8.17 18.33
C ASP A 43 6.93 8.18 19.06
N PHE A 44 5.86 8.56 18.34
CA PHE A 44 4.53 8.63 18.92
C PHE A 44 3.97 7.24 19.20
N ASP A 45 3.89 6.87 20.48
CA ASP A 45 3.22 5.64 20.91
C ASP A 45 1.69 5.82 20.89
N LEU A 46 1.07 5.35 19.80
CA LEU A 46 -0.40 5.32 19.67
C LEU A 46 -1.08 4.61 20.83
N ASN A 47 -0.45 3.62 21.45
CA ASN A 47 -1.07 2.85 22.54
C ASN A 47 -1.33 3.74 23.77
N SER A 48 -0.46 4.72 24.02
CA SER A 48 -0.61 5.67 25.12
C SER A 48 -1.71 6.71 24.90
N GLN A 49 -2.14 6.91 23.65
CA GLN A 49 -3.03 8.02 23.25
C GLN A 49 -4.47 7.60 23.01
N VAL A 50 -4.75 6.29 23.06
CA VAL A 50 -6.08 5.73 22.83
C VAL A 50 -6.62 5.02 24.06
N GLN A 51 -7.93 5.13 24.28
CA GLN A 51 -8.63 4.35 25.29
C GLN A 51 -9.52 3.32 24.62
N VAL A 52 -9.28 2.03 24.90
CA VAL A 52 -10.07 0.92 24.36
C VAL A 52 -11.11 0.50 25.38
N TYR A 53 -12.39 0.68 25.05
CA TYR A 53 -13.50 0.23 25.89
C TYR A 53 -14.21 -0.98 25.27
N ARG A 54 -14.57 -1.96 26.13
CA ARG A 54 -15.40 -3.09 25.70
C ARG A 54 -16.85 -2.65 25.53
N MET A 55 -17.44 -2.99 24.38
CA MET A 55 -18.86 -2.78 24.11
C MET A 55 -19.71 -3.60 25.09
N SER A 56 -20.36 -2.93 26.04
CA SER A 56 -21.23 -3.54 27.04
C SER A 56 -22.55 -2.78 27.15
N PRO A 57 -23.66 -3.43 27.58
CA PRO A 57 -24.94 -2.76 27.76
C PRO A 57 -24.88 -1.55 28.69
N MET A 58 -24.08 -1.64 29.77
CA MET A 58 -23.86 -0.53 30.70
C MET A 58 -23.11 0.64 30.04
N LEU A 59 -22.09 0.38 29.21
CA LEU A 59 -21.39 1.43 28.47
C LEU A 59 -22.31 2.11 27.46
N LEU A 60 -23.13 1.34 26.74
CA LEU A 60 -24.12 1.85 25.80
C LEU A 60 -25.17 2.73 26.49
N GLN A 61 -25.57 2.39 27.71
CA GLN A 61 -26.49 3.20 28.49
C GLN A 61 -25.87 4.54 28.94
N LYS A 62 -24.55 4.57 29.21
CA LYS A 62 -23.81 5.80 29.53
C LYS A 62 -23.56 6.71 28.32
N MET A 63 -23.43 6.14 27.11
CA MET A 63 -23.23 6.91 25.87
C MET A 63 -24.53 7.34 25.20
N ARG A 64 -25.66 6.75 25.58
CA ARG A 64 -26.98 7.14 25.09
C ARG A 64 -27.25 8.56 25.57
N ARG A 65 -27.30 9.52 24.64
CA ARG A 65 -27.96 10.81 24.88
C ARG A 65 -29.43 10.51 25.18
N VAL A 66 -29.81 10.58 26.45
CA VAL A 66 -31.21 10.63 26.89
C VAL A 66 -31.51 12.08 27.22
#